data_AF-A0A961NEQ8-F1
#
_entry.id   AF-A0A961NEQ8-F1
#
_cell.length_a   1.000
_cell.length_b   1.000
_cell.length_c   1.000
_cell.angle_alpha   90.00
_cell.angle_beta   90.00
_cell.angle_gamma   90.00
#
_symmetry.space_group_name_H-M   'P 1'
#
loop_
_entity.id
_entity.type
_entity.pdbx_description
1 polymer ?
#
loop_
_entity_poly.entity_id
_entity_poly.type
_entity_poly.pdbx_seq_one_letter_code
_entity_poly.pdbx_strand_id
1 'polypeptide(L)'
;MTHRIAILGASGYTGAELVRLIAQHPNLEIVALSGERKAGMTIAEVFPHLRHMDLPPLCRIEEIDFVGVDLCFCALPHKTSQEVIRDLPGDLKIVDLSADFRLRDPAAYRQWYGNEHAALKQQEEAVYGLTEFYRDE
;
A
#
# COMPACT_ATOMS: atom_id res chain seq x y z
N MET A 1 -8.58 -19.98 -2.05
CA MET A 1 -9.38 -18.89 -1.46
C MET A 1 -8.84 -17.61 -2.05
N THR A 2 -9.72 -16.67 -2.41
CA THR A 2 -9.31 -15.38 -2.98
C THR A 2 -9.10 -14.39 -1.84
N HIS A 3 -7.96 -13.70 -1.81
CA HIS A 3 -7.67 -12.65 -0.85
C HIS A 3 -8.09 -11.28 -1.40
N ARG A 4 -8.77 -10.50 -0.56
CA ARG A 4 -9.28 -9.16 -0.90
C ARG A 4 -8.21 -8.12 -0.61
N ILE A 5 -7.87 -7.34 -1.63
CA ILE A 5 -6.73 -6.43 -1.63
C ILE A 5 -7.17 -4.98 -1.71
N ALA A 6 -6.60 -4.15 -0.84
CA ALA A 6 -6.60 -2.70 -0.99
C ALA A 6 -5.25 -2.21 -1.51
N ILE A 7 -5.24 -1.24 -2.44
CA ILE A 7 -4.01 -0.58 -2.90
C ILE A 7 -4.12 0.91 -2.60
N LEU A 8 -3.30 1.40 -1.68
CA LEU A 8 -3.22 2.82 -1.36
C LEU A 8 -2.20 3.51 -2.26
N GLY A 9 -2.58 4.58 -2.96
CA GLY A 9 -1.70 5.26 -3.92
C GLY A 9 -1.69 4.64 -5.32
N ALA A 10 -2.82 4.05 -5.75
CA ALA A 10 -2.96 3.39 -7.05
C ALA A 10 -2.79 4.33 -8.27
N SER A 11 -2.86 5.65 -8.07
CA SER A 11 -2.67 6.66 -9.11
C SER A 11 -1.21 6.94 -9.53
N GLY A 12 -0.23 6.39 -8.80
CA GLY A 12 1.20 6.45 -9.12
C GLY A 12 1.67 5.27 -9.96
N TYR A 13 2.91 5.31 -10.48
CA TYR A 13 3.42 4.24 -11.36
C TYR A 13 3.61 2.89 -10.66
N THR A 14 4.11 2.88 -9.42
CA THR A 14 4.19 1.65 -8.61
C THR A 14 2.81 1.09 -8.31
N GLY A 15 1.84 1.96 -8.00
CA GLY A 15 0.44 1.60 -7.84
C GLY A 15 -0.17 0.99 -9.12
N ALA A 16 0.10 1.57 -10.29
CA ALA A 16 -0.35 1.04 -11.58
C ALA A 16 0.24 -0.35 -11.87
N GLU A 17 1.52 -0.58 -11.55
CA GLU A 17 2.13 -1.90 -11.68
C GLU A 17 1.54 -2.93 -10.71
N LEU A 18 1.27 -2.54 -9.45
CA LEU A 18 0.54 -3.40 -8.51
C LEU A 18 -0.84 -3.77 -9.05
N VAL A 19 -1.61 -2.79 -9.55
CA VAL A 19 -2.91 -3.03 -10.19
C VAL A 19 -2.75 -4.02 -11.34
N ARG A 20 -1.79 -3.79 -12.25
CA ARG A 20 -1.56 -4.64 -13.42
C ARG A 20 -1.24 -6.09 -13.04
N LEU A 21 -0.43 -6.30 -12.00
CA LEU A 21 -0.03 -7.61 -11.52
C LEU A 21 -1.16 -8.32 -10.76
N ILE A 22 -1.82 -7.61 -9.84
CA ILE A 22 -2.82 -8.19 -8.92
C ILE A 22 -4.14 -8.47 -9.64
N ALA A 23 -4.57 -7.61 -10.57
CA ALA A 23 -5.80 -7.82 -11.35
C ALA A 23 -5.79 -9.10 -12.21
N GLN A 24 -4.60 -9.69 -12.44
CA GLN A 24 -4.43 -10.93 -13.17
C GLN A 24 -4.04 -12.11 -12.27
N HIS A 25 -3.95 -11.89 -10.96
CA HIS A 25 -3.51 -12.92 -10.04
C HIS A 25 -4.67 -13.84 -9.63
N PRO A 26 -4.57 -15.17 -9.78
CA PRO A 26 -5.72 -16.08 -9.64
C PRO A 26 -6.31 -16.16 -8.22
N ASN A 27 -5.56 -15.73 -7.21
CA ASN A 27 -5.96 -15.79 -5.81
C ASN A 27 -6.07 -14.41 -5.15
N LEU A 28 -5.97 -13.30 -5.89
CA LEU A 28 -6.10 -11.95 -5.34
C LEU A 28 -7.19 -11.19 -6.08
N GLU A 29 -7.96 -10.39 -5.35
CA GLU A 29 -9.03 -9.54 -5.87
C GLU A 29 -8.85 -8.13 -5.35
N ILE A 30 -8.83 -7.14 -6.24
CA ILE A 30 -8.74 -5.72 -5.86
C ILE A 30 -10.13 -5.24 -5.48
N VAL A 31 -10.31 -4.88 -4.20
CA VAL A 31 -11.59 -4.40 -3.67
C VAL A 31 -11.59 -2.89 -3.39
N ALA A 32 -10.42 -2.26 -3.29
CA ALA A 32 -10.29 -0.82 -3.07
C ALA A 32 -9.00 -0.27 -3.68
N LEU A 33 -9.09 0.93 -4.27
CA LEU A 33 -7.97 1.66 -4.85
C LEU A 33 -8.01 3.11 -4.38
N SER A 34 -6.94 3.59 -3.74
CA SER A 34 -6.88 4.98 -3.29
C SER A 34 -6.08 5.88 -4.24
N GLY A 35 -6.49 7.14 -4.34
CA GLY A 35 -5.75 8.17 -5.07
C GLY A 35 -6.24 9.57 -4.74
N GLU A 36 -5.58 10.25 -3.79
CA GLU A 36 -6.05 11.51 -3.21
C GLU A 36 -6.53 12.56 -4.23
N ARG A 37 -5.66 12.95 -5.17
CA ARG A 37 -5.98 13.99 -6.16
C ARG A 37 -6.88 13.51 -7.30
N LYS A 38 -7.08 12.19 -7.43
CA LYS A 38 -7.81 11.55 -8.53
C LYS A 38 -9.02 10.74 -8.02
N ALA A 39 -9.44 10.96 -6.77
CA ALA A 39 -10.61 10.32 -6.20
C ALA A 39 -11.85 10.63 -7.05
N GLY A 40 -12.69 9.63 -7.26
CA GLY A 40 -13.83 9.63 -8.18
C GLY A 40 -13.48 9.23 -9.63
N MET A 41 -12.21 9.27 -10.04
CA MET A 41 -11.81 8.83 -11.38
C MET A 41 -11.65 7.31 -11.43
N THR A 42 -12.00 6.71 -12.56
CA THR A 42 -11.66 5.32 -12.89
C THR A 42 -10.17 5.17 -13.17
N ILE A 43 -9.63 3.95 -12.99
CA ILE A 43 -8.25 3.64 -13.41
C ILE A 43 -8.05 3.86 -14.92
N ALA A 44 -9.07 3.65 -15.75
CA ALA A 44 -8.99 3.86 -17.19
C ALA A 44 -8.73 5.33 -17.56
N GLU A 45 -9.32 6.29 -16.83
CA GLU A 45 -9.10 7.72 -17.02
C GLU A 45 -7.68 8.15 -16.61
N VAL A 46 -7.10 7.46 -15.62
CA VAL A 46 -5.75 7.73 -15.12
C VAL A 46 -4.67 7.04 -15.96
N PHE A 47 -4.90 5.78 -16.31
CA PHE A 47 -4.01 4.89 -17.03
C PHE A 47 -4.78 4.14 -18.12
N PRO A 48 -4.92 4.72 -19.33
CA PRO A 48 -5.75 4.16 -20.41
C PRO A 48 -5.36 2.76 -20.90
N HIS A 49 -4.14 2.30 -20.60
CA HIS A 49 -3.69 0.95 -20.91
C HIS A 49 -4.33 -0.12 -20.02
N LEU A 50 -4.85 0.26 -18.85
CA LEU A 50 -5.54 -0.63 -17.89
C LEU A 50 -7.07 -0.65 -18.08
N ARG A 51 -7.61 0.03 -19.10
CA ARG A 51 -9.06 0.19 -19.34
C ARG A 51 -9.88 -1.10 -19.50
N HIS A 52 -9.20 -2.22 -19.73
CA HIS A 52 -9.83 -3.53 -19.94
C HIS A 52 -9.99 -4.33 -18.65
N MET A 53 -9.52 -3.79 -17.52
CA MET A 53 -9.65 -4.38 -16.19
C MET A 53 -10.93 -3.86 -15.54
N ASP A 54 -11.70 -4.75 -14.92
CA ASP A 54 -12.85 -4.40 -14.10
C ASP A 54 -12.36 -4.07 -12.69
N LEU A 55 -12.31 -2.77 -12.36
CA LEU A 55 -11.69 -2.25 -11.15
C LEU A 55 -12.58 -1.18 -10.53
N PRO A 56 -12.63 -1.05 -9.20
CA PRO A 56 -13.33 0.03 -8.54
C PRO A 56 -12.73 1.39 -8.94
N PRO A 57 -13.51 2.48 -8.94
CA PRO A 57 -12.97 3.82 -9.09
C PRO A 57 -12.03 4.15 -7.93
N LEU A 58 -11.13 5.10 -8.15
CA LEU A 58 -10.27 5.63 -7.10
C LEU A 58 -11.12 6.33 -6.04
N CYS A 59 -10.80 6.14 -4.78
CA CYS A 59 -11.36 6.90 -3.65
C CYS A 59 -10.25 7.54 -2.82
N ARG A 60 -10.63 8.32 -1.81
CA ARG A 60 -9.71 8.72 -0.74
C ARG A 60 -9.51 7.57 0.25
N ILE A 61 -8.41 7.60 0.99
CA ILE A 61 -8.08 6.54 1.95
C ILE A 61 -9.15 6.44 3.04
N GLU A 62 -9.68 7.57 3.49
CA GLU A 62 -10.68 7.65 4.57
C GLU A 62 -12.06 7.10 4.15
N GLU A 63 -12.28 6.92 2.84
CA GLU A 63 -13.50 6.34 2.28
C GLU A 63 -13.43 4.81 2.17
N ILE A 64 -12.26 4.20 2.43
CA ILE A 64 -12.07 2.75 2.33
C ILE A 64 -12.57 2.08 3.61
N ASP A 65 -13.56 1.20 3.47
CA ASP A 65 -13.92 0.24 4.50
C ASP A 65 -12.97 -0.97 4.44
N PHE A 66 -12.15 -1.12 5.47
CA PHE A 66 -11.20 -2.22 5.58
C PHE A 66 -11.83 -3.52 6.10
N VAL A 67 -13.12 -3.55 6.43
CA VAL A 67 -13.81 -4.77 6.85
C VAL A 67 -13.72 -5.83 5.75
N GLY A 68 -13.09 -6.95 6.07
CA GLY A 68 -12.90 -8.06 5.13
C GLY A 68 -11.82 -7.83 4.07
N VAL A 69 -10.97 -6.81 4.22
CA VAL A 69 -9.73 -6.68 3.45
C VAL A 69 -8.67 -7.55 4.11
N ASP A 70 -8.05 -8.44 3.35
CA ASP A 70 -7.04 -9.39 3.86
C ASP A 70 -5.62 -8.81 3.86
N LEU A 71 -5.33 -7.97 2.87
CA LEU A 71 -3.99 -7.41 2.63
C LEU A 71 -4.07 -6.03 1.97
N CYS A 72 -3.23 -5.12 2.41
CA CYS A 72 -3.09 -3.78 1.88
C CYS A 72 -1.69 -3.54 1.32
N PHE A 73 -1.59 -3.04 0.10
CA PHE A 73 -0.34 -2.51 -0.46
C PHE A 73 -0.31 -0.99 -0.34
N CYS A 74 0.76 -0.44 0.21
CA CYS A 74 0.96 1.01 0.32
C CYS A 74 1.99 1.46 -0.73
N ALA A 75 1.54 2.20 -1.73
CA ALA A 75 2.35 2.84 -2.78
C ALA A 75 2.30 4.38 -2.61
N LEU A 76 2.48 4.83 -1.37
CA LEU A 76 2.35 6.24 -0.98
C LEU A 76 3.71 6.96 -1.03
N PRO A 77 3.73 8.30 -1.09
CA PRO A 77 4.94 9.07 -0.90
C PRO A 77 5.60 8.78 0.46
N HIS A 78 6.91 9.00 0.54
CA HIS A 78 7.63 8.91 1.82
C HIS A 78 6.98 9.81 2.88
N LYS A 79 7.12 9.47 4.16
CA LYS A 79 6.49 10.10 5.34
C LYS A 79 4.98 9.86 5.44
N THR A 80 4.26 9.88 4.32
CA THR A 80 2.80 9.61 4.32
C THR A 80 2.50 8.16 4.69
N SER A 81 3.35 7.20 4.29
CA SER A 81 3.15 5.78 4.64
C SER A 81 3.14 5.56 6.16
N GLN A 82 4.00 6.21 6.93
CA GLN A 82 4.04 6.04 8.40
C GLN A 82 2.73 6.42 9.08
N GLU A 83 2.21 7.60 8.75
CA GLU A 83 0.98 8.13 9.35
C GLU A 83 -0.22 7.27 8.98
N VAL A 84 -0.34 6.90 7.70
CA VAL A 84 -1.43 6.05 7.22
C VAL A 84 -1.36 4.66 7.86
N ILE A 85 -0.20 4.00 7.83
CA ILE A 85 -0.04 2.64 8.36
C ILE A 85 -0.28 2.59 9.88
N ARG A 86 0.10 3.63 10.61
CA ARG A 86 -0.19 3.73 12.05
C ARG A 86 -1.69 3.65 12.36
N ASP A 87 -2.49 4.21 11.47
CA ASP A 87 -3.93 4.40 11.68
C ASP A 87 -4.79 3.31 10.99
N LEU A 88 -4.16 2.37 10.28
CA LEU A 88 -4.82 1.18 9.72
C LEU A 88 -5.19 0.13 10.80
N PRO A 89 -6.14 -0.78 10.53
CA PRO A 89 -6.47 -1.87 11.45
C PRO A 89 -5.24 -2.71 11.80
N GLY A 90 -5.04 -2.99 13.10
CA GLY A 90 -3.82 -3.66 13.59
C GLY A 90 -3.69 -5.13 13.20
N ASP A 91 -4.76 -5.77 12.72
CA ASP A 91 -4.77 -7.14 12.21
C ASP A 91 -4.62 -7.23 10.68
N LEU A 92 -4.61 -6.09 9.99
CA LEU A 92 -4.46 -6.03 8.54
C LEU A 92 -3.01 -6.32 8.14
N LYS A 93 -2.82 -7.24 7.20
CA LYS A 93 -1.50 -7.44 6.59
C LYS A 93 -1.17 -6.27 5.69
N ILE A 94 0.05 -5.75 5.79
CA ILE A 94 0.49 -4.55 5.06
C ILE A 94 1.81 -4.83 4.35
N VAL A 95 1.90 -4.42 3.08
CA VAL A 95 3.15 -4.36 2.32
C VAL A 95 3.39 -2.92 1.89
N ASP A 96 4.36 -2.26 2.52
CA ASP A 96 4.76 -0.90 2.18
C ASP A 96 5.87 -0.88 1.13
N LEU A 97 5.62 -0.23 -0.01
CA LEU A 97 6.60 -0.07 -1.08
C LEU A 97 7.47 1.18 -0.86
N SER A 98 7.09 2.05 0.07
CA SER A 98 7.87 3.22 0.43
C SER A 98 9.19 2.83 1.12
N ALA A 99 9.95 3.82 1.57
CA ALA A 99 11.17 3.58 2.34
C ALA A 99 10.97 3.69 3.86
N ASP A 100 9.76 4.02 4.30
CA ASP A 100 9.50 4.50 5.65
C ASP A 100 9.77 3.43 6.72
N PHE A 101 9.49 2.15 6.42
CA PHE A 101 9.68 1.04 7.36
C PHE A 101 10.93 0.19 7.11
N ARG A 102 11.81 0.61 6.18
CA ARG A 102 12.97 -0.18 5.75
C ARG A 102 14.11 -0.19 6.77
N LEU A 103 14.28 0.91 7.51
CA LEU A 103 15.37 1.06 8.46
C LEU A 103 14.88 0.66 9.85
N ARG A 104 15.37 -0.48 10.36
CA ARG A 104 15.03 -1.00 11.69
C ARG A 104 15.35 -0.02 12.83
N ASP A 105 16.40 0.79 12.67
CA ASP A 105 16.80 1.81 13.65
C ASP A 105 16.11 3.15 13.37
N PRO A 106 15.22 3.64 14.26
CA PRO A 106 14.60 4.96 14.10
C PRO A 106 15.59 6.12 14.07
N ALA A 107 16.76 6.00 14.72
CA ALA A 107 17.78 7.04 14.68
C ALA A 107 18.42 7.12 13.28
N ALA A 108 18.68 5.97 12.64
CA ALA A 108 19.09 5.92 11.25
C ALA A 108 18.03 6.52 10.32
N TYR A 109 16.74 6.19 10.52
CA TYR A 109 15.65 6.82 9.77
C TYR A 109 15.71 8.35 9.90
N ARG A 110 15.80 8.88 11.13
CA ARG A 110 15.90 10.32 11.38
C ARG A 110 17.10 10.95 10.68
N GLN A 111 18.26 10.30 10.71
CA GLN A 111 19.48 10.78 10.06
C GLN A 111 19.29 10.96 8.55
N TRP A 112 18.67 9.99 7.88
CA TRP A 112 18.56 9.98 6.42
C TRP A 112 17.31 10.67 5.87
N TYR A 113 16.20 10.67 6.60
CA TYR A 113 14.90 11.21 6.15
C TYR A 113 14.52 12.55 6.79
N GLY A 114 15.25 12.97 7.83
CA GLY A 114 15.16 14.31 8.42
C GLY A 114 13.98 14.54 9.36
N ASN A 115 13.26 13.50 9.77
CA ASN A 115 12.18 13.57 10.74
C ASN A 115 12.17 12.33 11.65
N GLU A 116 11.55 12.47 12.81
CA GLU A 116 11.25 11.33 13.68
C GLU A 116 10.32 10.34 12.97
N HIS A 117 10.47 9.05 13.30
CA HIS A 117 9.62 7.99 12.79
C HIS A 117 8.25 8.03 13.50
N ALA A 118 7.16 8.19 12.76
CA ALA A 118 5.83 8.44 13.32
C ALA A 118 5.06 7.17 13.76
N ALA A 119 5.57 5.98 13.42
CA ALA A 119 4.92 4.68 13.65
C ALA A 119 5.86 3.66 14.31
N LEU A 120 6.41 4.00 15.47
CA LEU A 120 7.45 3.19 16.14
C LEU A 120 7.00 1.76 16.48
N LYS A 121 5.74 1.56 16.88
CA LYS A 121 5.22 0.22 17.19
C LYS A 121 5.22 -0.68 15.95
N GLN A 122 4.72 -0.18 14.84
CA GLN A 122 4.71 -0.90 13.56
C GLN A 122 6.13 -1.13 13.03
N GLN A 123 7.08 -0.23 13.32
CA GLN A 123 8.49 -0.40 12.95
C GLN A 123 9.15 -1.59 13.67
N GLU A 124 8.73 -1.92 14.90
CA GLU A 124 9.24 -3.08 15.63
C GLU A 124 8.79 -4.41 14.98
N GLU A 125 7.65 -4.41 14.30
CA GLU A 125 7.05 -5.58 13.64
C GLU A 125 7.47 -5.70 12.16
N ALA A 126 8.03 -4.64 11.57
CA ALA A 126 8.32 -4.58 10.15
C ALA A 126 9.48 -5.50 9.73
N VAL A 127 9.20 -6.39 8.76
CA VAL A 127 10.21 -7.24 8.11
C VAL A 127 10.63 -6.62 6.78
N TYR A 128 11.94 -6.61 6.49
CA TYR A 128 12.44 -6.10 5.23
C TYR A 128 12.11 -7.07 4.09
N GLY A 129 11.36 -6.62 3.09
CA GLY A 129 10.81 -7.44 2.00
C GLY A 129 11.80 -7.96 0.96
N LEU A 130 13.00 -8.36 1.35
CA LEU A 130 13.96 -9.06 0.50
C LEU A 130 13.72 -10.57 0.63
N THR A 131 12.75 -11.07 -0.14
CA THR A 131 12.14 -12.40 -0.01
C THR A 131 13.14 -13.56 0.09
N GLU A 132 14.26 -13.52 -0.63
CA GLU A 132 15.28 -14.58 -0.59
C GLU A 132 16.01 -14.69 0.74
N PHE A 133 16.03 -13.61 1.52
CA PHE A 133 16.75 -13.52 2.81
C PHE A 133 15.80 -13.64 4.00
N TYR A 134 14.59 -13.11 3.89
CA TYR A 134 13.66 -12.95 5.01
C TYR A 134 12.37 -13.79 4.83
N ARG A 135 12.44 -14.91 4.10
CA ARG A 135 11.26 -15.75 3.81
C ARG A 135 10.56 -16.28 5.06
N ASP A 136 11.34 -16.59 6.09
CA ASP A 136 10.88 -17.27 7.31
C ASP A 136 10.64 -16.28 8.49
N GLU A 137 10.87 -14.98 8.27
CA GLU A 137 10.51 -13.88 9.18
C GLU A 137 9.13 -13.33 8.82
#